data_AF-A0A485CLZ0-F1
#
_entry.id   AF-A0A485CLZ0-F1
#
_cell.length_a   1.000
_cell.length_b   1.000
_cell.length_c   1.000
_cell.angle_alpha   90.00
_cell.angle_beta   90.00
_cell.angle_gamma   90.00
#
_symmetry.space_group_name_H-M   'P 1'
#
loop_
_entity.id
_entity.type
_entity.pdbx_description
1 polymer ?
#
loop_
_entity_poly.entity_id
_entity_poly.type
_entity_poly.pdbx_seq_one_letter_code
_entity_poly.pdbx_strand_id
1 'polypeptide(L)'
;MALGFPSEAIHHALAAGDAKMLRDILLNHAWGMFNHSELGLLEQSLAALPWSNLLENPRLLLLQAWLMQSQHRYSEVNTLLARAEQEMDMKMDTAMHGDFNALRAQVAINAGDQEEAERLAIGRVRRAAVGQLL
;
A
#
# COMPACT_ATOMS: atom_id res chain seq x y z
N MET A 1 9.50 -25.71 -11.91
CA MET A 1 9.62 -24.67 -12.96
C MET A 1 8.53 -23.65 -12.69
N ALA A 2 8.85 -22.56 -11.97
CA ALA A 2 7.93 -21.44 -11.81
C ALA A 2 8.16 -20.51 -13.00
N LEU A 3 7.31 -20.60 -14.03
CA LEU A 3 7.37 -19.73 -15.19
C LEU A 3 7.09 -18.28 -14.74
N GLY A 4 7.90 -17.34 -15.22
CA GLY A 4 7.94 -15.92 -14.84
C GLY A 4 6.72 -15.09 -15.23
N PHE A 5 5.52 -15.53 -14.90
CA PHE A 5 4.27 -14.82 -15.13
C PHE A 5 3.54 -14.58 -13.80
N PRO A 6 3.98 -13.60 -12.99
CA PRO A 6 3.31 -13.26 -11.73
C PRO A 6 1.82 -12.98 -11.93
N SER A 7 1.43 -12.40 -13.07
CA SER A 7 0.03 -12.13 -13.43
C SER A 7 -0.80 -13.42 -13.59
N GLU A 8 -0.25 -14.49 -14.16
CA GLU A 8 -0.94 -15.79 -14.25
C GLU A 8 -1.12 -16.42 -12.86
N ALA A 9 -0.07 -16.38 -12.04
CA ALA A 9 -0.14 -16.88 -10.67
C ALA A 9 -1.18 -16.14 -9.82
N ILE A 10 -1.31 -14.82 -10.02
CA ILE A 10 -2.35 -14.00 -9.41
C ILE A 10 -3.74 -14.45 -9.88
N HIS A 11 -3.95 -14.63 -11.18
CA HIS A 11 -5.23 -15.10 -11.70
C HIS A 11 -5.61 -16.47 -11.13
N HIS A 12 -4.66 -17.38 -11.00
CA HIS A 12 -4.88 -18.68 -10.37
C HIS A 12 -5.25 -18.55 -8.89
N ALA A 13 -4.52 -17.74 -8.12
CA ALA A 13 -4.81 -17.53 -6.71
C ALA A 13 -6.19 -16.87 -6.49
N LEU A 14 -6.55 -15.90 -7.34
CA LEU A 14 -7.87 -15.26 -7.35
C LEU A 14 -8.99 -16.25 -7.66
N ALA A 15 -8.83 -17.07 -8.71
CA ALA A 15 -9.81 -18.07 -9.10
C ALA A 15 -9.99 -19.17 -8.03
N ALA A 16 -8.92 -19.52 -7.32
CA ALA A 16 -8.94 -20.49 -6.23
C ALA A 16 -9.43 -19.91 -4.90
N GLY A 17 -9.54 -18.58 -4.77
CA GLY A 17 -9.79 -17.91 -3.49
C GLY A 17 -8.66 -18.08 -2.47
N ASP A 18 -7.44 -18.40 -2.92
CA ASP A 18 -6.29 -18.63 -2.04
C ASP A 18 -5.63 -17.31 -1.65
N ALA A 19 -6.19 -16.69 -0.61
CA ALA A 19 -5.69 -15.42 -0.07
C ALA A 19 -4.24 -15.50 0.44
N LYS A 20 -3.76 -16.68 0.86
CA LYS A 20 -2.39 -16.85 1.35
C LYS A 20 -1.41 -16.84 0.18
N MET A 21 -1.69 -17.63 -0.85
CA MET A 21 -0.91 -17.63 -2.08
C MET A 21 -0.92 -16.25 -2.74
N LEU A 22 -2.09 -15.60 -2.81
CA LEU A 22 -2.22 -14.25 -3.38
C LEU A 22 -1.36 -13.24 -2.62
N ARG A 23 -1.41 -13.25 -1.27
CA ARG A 23 -0.57 -12.41 -0.42
C ARG A 23 0.91 -12.65 -0.71
N ASP A 24 1.34 -13.90 -0.74
CA ASP A 24 2.75 -14.27 -0.92
C ASP A 24 3.26 -13.84 -2.31
N ILE A 25 2.43 -13.93 -3.35
CA ILE A 25 2.77 -13.40 -4.69
C ILE A 25 2.88 -11.88 -4.64
N LEU A 26 1.91 -11.19 -4.03
CA LEU A 26 1.91 -9.73 -3.97
C LEU A 26 3.12 -9.18 -3.19
N LEU A 27 3.52 -9.82 -2.10
CA LEU A 27 4.72 -9.41 -1.34
C LEU A 27 5.99 -9.41 -2.19
N ASN A 28 6.06 -10.24 -3.22
CA ASN A 28 7.23 -10.37 -4.10
C ASN A 28 7.12 -9.56 -5.40
N HIS A 29 5.90 -9.25 -5.87
CA HIS A 29 5.69 -8.73 -7.22
C HIS A 29 4.87 -7.43 -7.32
N ALA A 30 4.12 -7.06 -6.27
CA ALA A 30 3.14 -5.99 -6.37
C ALA A 30 3.75 -4.60 -6.64
N TRP A 31 4.98 -4.34 -6.16
CA TRP A 31 5.71 -3.12 -6.49
C TRP A 31 6.11 -3.05 -7.97
N GLY A 32 6.54 -4.18 -8.54
CA GLY A 32 6.80 -4.30 -9.96
C GLY A 32 5.56 -3.98 -10.77
N MET A 33 4.40 -4.54 -10.40
CA MET A 33 3.13 -4.28 -11.06
C MET A 33 2.75 -2.79 -11.04
N PHE A 34 2.93 -2.13 -9.90
CA PHE A 34 2.69 -0.69 -9.77
C PHE A 34 3.56 0.12 -10.76
N ASN A 35 4.87 -0.15 -10.81
CA ASN A 35 5.80 0.58 -11.69
C ASN A 35 5.55 0.31 -13.18
N HIS A 36 5.09 -0.89 -13.54
CA HIS A 36 4.74 -1.24 -14.92
C HIS A 36 3.30 -0.82 -15.29
N SER A 37 2.63 -0.03 -14.43
CA SER A 37 1.26 0.45 -14.64
C SER A 37 0.21 -0.66 -14.75
N GLU A 38 0.46 -1.84 -14.18
CA GLU A 38 -0.51 -2.94 -14.06
C GLU A 38 -1.52 -2.69 -12.92
N LEU A 39 -2.05 -1.46 -12.85
CA LEU A 39 -2.79 -0.95 -11.69
C LEU A 39 -4.13 -1.67 -11.48
N GLY A 40 -4.83 -2.06 -12.55
CA GLY A 40 -6.11 -2.75 -12.45
C GLY A 40 -6.01 -4.15 -11.83
N LEU A 41 -5.00 -4.93 -12.25
CA LEU A 41 -4.76 -6.24 -11.66
C LEU A 41 -4.28 -6.10 -10.21
N LEU A 42 -3.42 -5.12 -9.93
CA LEU A 42 -2.96 -4.83 -8.58
C LEU A 42 -4.15 -4.47 -7.66
N GLU A 43 -5.06 -3.61 -8.12
CA GLU A 43 -6.24 -3.21 -7.36
C GLU A 43 -7.14 -4.40 -7.03
N GLN A 44 -7.47 -5.21 -8.04
CA GLN A 44 -8.27 -6.42 -7.86
C GLN A 44 -7.61 -7.38 -6.86
N SER A 45 -6.30 -7.55 -6.95
CA SER A 45 -5.54 -8.45 -6.09
C SER A 45 -5.52 -7.99 -4.64
N LEU A 46 -5.29 -6.69 -4.41
CA LEU A 46 -5.31 -6.11 -3.07
C LEU A 46 -6.73 -6.15 -2.46
N ALA A 47 -7.76 -5.90 -3.26
CA ALA A 47 -9.15 -5.95 -2.82
C ALA A 47 -9.62 -7.38 -2.47
N ALA A 48 -8.99 -8.41 -3.03
CA ALA A 48 -9.29 -9.80 -2.73
C ALA A 48 -8.61 -10.31 -1.43
N LEU A 49 -7.66 -9.56 -0.87
CA LEU A 49 -7.05 -9.93 0.40
C LEU A 49 -7.97 -9.62 1.59
N PRO A 50 -8.07 -10.53 2.58
CA PRO A 50 -8.71 -10.22 3.85
C PRO A 50 -8.02 -9.03 4.53
N TRP A 51 -8.79 -8.21 5.22
CA TRP A 51 -8.26 -7.06 5.96
C TRP A 51 -7.15 -7.44 6.95
N SER A 52 -7.28 -8.59 7.62
CA SER A 52 -6.24 -9.13 8.52
C SER A 52 -4.90 -9.32 7.81
N ASN A 53 -4.90 -9.75 6.54
CA ASN A 53 -3.66 -9.92 5.78
C ASN A 53 -2.99 -8.58 5.51
N LEU A 54 -3.77 -7.51 5.27
CA LEU A 54 -3.24 -6.17 5.06
C LEU A 54 -2.64 -5.60 6.36
N LEU A 55 -3.30 -5.81 7.50
CA LEU A 55 -2.79 -5.40 8.81
C LEU A 55 -1.51 -6.16 9.20
N GLU A 56 -1.44 -7.46 8.91
CA GLU A 56 -0.24 -8.27 9.16
C GLU A 56 0.92 -7.93 8.21
N ASN A 57 0.64 -7.28 7.08
CA ASN A 57 1.62 -6.95 6.06
C ASN A 57 1.52 -5.46 5.69
N PRO A 58 2.02 -4.54 6.56
CA PRO A 58 1.91 -3.09 6.36
C PRO A 58 2.43 -2.59 5.01
N ARG A 59 3.37 -3.32 4.39
CA ARG A 59 3.86 -3.05 3.02
C ARG A 59 2.76 -3.11 1.97
N LEU A 60 1.87 -4.11 2.05
CA LEU A 60 0.73 -4.25 1.12
C LEU A 60 -0.31 -3.16 1.37
N LEU A 61 -0.52 -2.78 2.64
CA LEU A 61 -1.42 -1.70 3.01
C LEU A 61 -0.92 -0.35 2.51
N LEU A 62 0.36 -0.05 2.67
CA LEU A 62 0.99 1.15 2.09
C LEU A 62 0.88 1.15 0.57
N LEU A 63 1.11 0.01 -0.09
CA LEU A 63 0.95 -0.10 -1.54
C LEU A 63 -0.49 0.18 -2.01
N GLN A 64 -1.49 -0.28 -1.26
CA GLN A 64 -2.89 0.04 -1.52
C GLN A 64 -3.16 1.54 -1.42
N ALA A 65 -2.60 2.20 -0.41
CA ALA A 65 -2.69 3.65 -0.26
C ALA A 65 -1.98 4.40 -1.40
N TRP A 66 -0.82 3.93 -1.87
CA TRP A 66 -0.14 4.47 -3.06
C TRP A 66 -0.98 4.34 -4.34
N LEU A 67 -1.63 3.19 -4.53
CA LEU A 67 -2.54 2.94 -5.64
C LEU A 67 -3.75 3.88 -5.62
N MET A 68 -4.36 4.09 -4.45
CA MET A 68 -5.45 5.05 -4.30
C MET A 68 -4.98 6.48 -4.60
N GLN A 69 -3.81 6.88 -4.08
CA GLN A 69 -3.24 8.19 -4.35
C GLN A 69 -3.00 8.44 -5.84
N SER A 70 -2.45 7.47 -6.57
CA SER A 70 -2.17 7.62 -8.01
C SER A 70 -3.44 7.78 -8.85
N GLN A 71 -4.58 7.33 -8.32
CA GLN A 71 -5.91 7.50 -8.89
C GLN A 71 -6.65 8.74 -8.34
N HIS A 72 -5.96 9.65 -7.64
CA HIS A 72 -6.52 10.86 -7.00
C HIS A 72 -7.56 10.59 -5.89
N ARG A 73 -7.58 9.38 -5.32
CA ARG A 73 -8.53 8.96 -4.26
C ARG A 73 -8.01 9.33 -2.87
N TYR A 74 -7.68 10.60 -2.66
CA TYR A 74 -6.99 11.10 -1.47
C TYR A 74 -7.77 10.88 -0.15
N SER A 75 -9.09 11.07 -0.17
CA SER A 75 -9.95 10.83 0.99
C SER A 75 -9.97 9.37 1.43
N GLU A 76 -9.92 8.44 0.46
CA GLU A 76 -9.88 7.01 0.72
C GLU A 76 -8.52 6.59 1.30
N VAL A 77 -7.42 7.21 0.86
CA VAL A 77 -6.10 7.00 1.47
C VAL A 77 -6.13 7.36 2.96
N ASN A 78 -6.65 8.54 3.30
CA ASN A 78 -6.71 8.98 4.68
C ASN A 78 -7.57 8.05 5.54
N THR A 79 -8.71 7.60 5.01
CA THR A 79 -9.61 6.66 5.68
C THR A 79 -8.94 5.30 5.91
N LEU A 80 -8.26 4.77 4.88
CA LEU A 80 -7.54 3.50 4.95
C LEU A 80 -6.46 3.54 6.02
N LEU A 81 -5.60 4.57 6.01
CA LEU A 81 -4.49 4.71 6.96
C LEU A 81 -5.00 4.94 8.39
N ALA A 82 -6.05 5.74 8.58
CA ALA A 82 -6.62 5.98 9.91
C ALA A 82 -7.22 4.70 10.52
N ARG A 83 -7.96 3.93 9.72
CA ARG A 83 -8.49 2.64 10.18
C ARG A 83 -7.36 1.68 10.56
N ALA A 84 -6.33 1.61 9.73
CA ALA A 84 -5.19 0.74 9.96
C ALA A 84 -4.46 1.12 11.27
N GLU A 85 -4.19 2.40 11.51
CA GLU A 85 -3.60 2.87 12.76
C GLU A 85 -4.43 2.46 13.99
N GLN A 86 -5.75 2.65 13.93
CA GLN A 86 -6.63 2.28 15.04
C GLN A 86 -6.61 0.78 15.36
N GLU A 87 -6.54 -0.07 14.34
CA GLU A 87 -6.53 -1.52 14.52
C GLU A 87 -5.14 -2.09 14.83
N MET A 88 -4.06 -1.35 14.52
CA MET A 88 -2.67 -1.75 14.76
C MET A 88 -2.05 -1.14 16.02
N ASP A 89 -2.77 -0.31 16.77
CA ASP A 89 -2.29 0.60 17.83
C ASP A 89 -1.15 0.05 18.71
N MET A 90 -1.24 -1.18 19.26
CA MET A 90 -0.17 -1.75 20.10
C MET A 90 0.99 -2.44 19.35
N LYS A 91 0.88 -2.61 18.03
CA LYS A 91 1.86 -3.31 17.16
C LYS A 91 2.65 -2.35 16.28
N MET A 92 2.26 -1.08 16.23
CA MET A 92 2.81 -0.09 15.32
C MET A 92 4.05 0.55 15.95
N ASP A 93 5.20 0.41 15.29
CA ASP A 93 6.44 1.04 15.76
C ASP A 93 6.58 2.47 15.21
N THR A 94 7.55 3.23 15.75
CA THR A 94 7.81 4.61 15.34
C THR A 94 8.17 4.74 13.85
N ALA A 95 8.80 3.72 13.25
CA ALA A 95 9.17 3.74 11.84
C ALA A 95 7.92 3.63 10.96
N MET A 96 7.00 2.73 11.31
CA MET A 96 5.75 2.52 10.62
C MET A 96 4.81 3.73 10.72
N HIS A 97 4.74 4.38 11.89
CA HIS A 97 4.09 5.69 12.02
C HIS A 97 4.71 6.74 11.09
N GLY A 98 6.04 6.73 10.96
CA GLY A 98 6.76 7.61 10.04
C GLY A 98 6.35 7.39 8.57
N ASP A 99 6.27 6.13 8.13
CA ASP A 99 5.88 5.80 6.76
C ASP A 99 4.44 6.23 6.43
N PHE A 100 3.52 6.06 7.39
CA PHE A 100 2.12 6.49 7.24
C PHE A 100 2.02 8.01 7.13
N ASN A 101 2.71 8.74 8.02
CA ASN A 101 2.72 10.19 8.01
C ASN A 101 3.37 10.75 6.74
N ALA A 102 4.45 10.13 6.25
CA ALA A 102 5.08 10.51 4.99
C ALA A 102 4.11 10.34 3.80
N LEU A 103 3.32 9.26 3.77
CA LEU A 103 2.33 9.06 2.73
C LEU A 103 1.17 10.05 2.81
N ARG A 104 0.65 10.34 4.01
CA ARG A 104 -0.37 11.38 4.21
C ARG A 104 0.13 12.77 3.79
N ALA A 105 1.37 13.10 4.11
CA ALA A 105 1.98 14.36 3.66
C ALA A 105 2.04 14.44 2.13
N GLN A 106 2.42 13.35 1.45
CA GLN A 106 2.42 13.31 -0.03
C GLN A 106 1.02 13.45 -0.62
N VAL A 107 0.01 12.84 0.02
CA VAL A 107 -1.41 12.99 -0.37
C VAL A 107 -1.86 14.44 -0.22
N ALA A 108 -1.55 15.09 0.90
CA ALA A 108 -1.90 16.49 1.16
C ALA A 108 -1.26 17.44 0.13
N ILE A 109 0.02 17.22 -0.23
CA ILE A 109 0.70 17.96 -1.32
C ILE A 109 -0.06 17.78 -2.64
N ASN A 110 -0.40 16.54 -3.00
CA ASN A 110 -1.08 16.24 -4.27
C ASN A 110 -2.52 16.76 -4.30
N ALA A 111 -3.17 16.89 -3.14
CA ALA A 111 -4.50 17.49 -3.00
C ALA A 111 -4.49 19.03 -3.00
N GLY A 112 -3.30 19.66 -2.95
CA GLY A 112 -3.15 21.11 -2.85
C GLY A 112 -3.35 21.67 -1.42
N ASP A 113 -3.40 20.81 -0.41
CA ASP A 113 -3.53 21.18 1.01
C ASP A 113 -2.14 21.32 1.64
N GLN A 114 -1.50 22.46 1.38
CA GLN A 114 -0.12 22.71 1.78
C GLN A 114 0.06 22.84 3.30
N GLU A 115 -0.94 23.37 4.03
CA GLU A 115 -0.87 23.48 5.49
C GLU A 115 -0.91 22.09 6.16
N GLU A 116 -1.78 21.18 5.67
CA GLU A 116 -1.83 19.82 6.19
C GLU A 116 -0.58 19.03 5.83
N ALA A 117 -0.03 19.23 4.63
CA ALA A 117 1.25 18.65 4.23
C ALA A 117 2.39 19.04 5.18
N GLU A 118 2.47 20.32 5.55
CA GLU A 118 3.48 20.83 6.46
C GLU A 118 3.30 20.28 7.89
N ARG A 119 2.07 20.21 8.40
CA ARG A 119 1.77 19.59 9.72
C ARG A 119 2.23 18.14 9.77
N LEU A 120 1.98 17.37 8.72
CA LEU A 120 2.34 15.95 8.64
C LEU A 120 3.84 15.74 8.38
N ALA A 121 4.52 16.69 7.72
CA ALA A 121 5.94 16.65 7.39
C ALA A 121 6.89 16.93 8.57
N ILE A 122 6.41 17.50 9.68
CA ILE A 122 7.23 17.86 10.87
C ILE A 122 7.88 16.63 11.53
N GLY A 123 7.48 15.40 11.17
CA GLY A 123 8.27 14.19 11.40
C GLY A 123 9.03 13.77 10.14
N ARG A 124 10.25 14.31 9.93
CA ARG A 124 11.21 13.96 8.85
C ARG A 124 10.56 13.42 7.57
N VAL A 125 10.36 14.29 6.59
CA VAL A 125 10.27 13.89 5.17
C VAL A 125 11.62 13.32 4.76
N ARG A 126 11.86 12.04 5.07
CA ARG A 126 12.71 11.25 4.20
C ARG A 126 11.89 11.19 2.92
N ARG A 127 12.37 11.85 1.86
CA ARG A 127 11.95 11.54 0.49
C ARG A 127 11.98 10.03 0.46
N ALA A 128 10.79 9.43 0.47
CA ALA A 128 10.64 8.01 0.53
C ALA A 128 11.26 7.49 -0.75
N ALA A 129 12.55 7.16 -0.70
CA ALA A 129 13.17 6.14 -1.53
C ALA A 129 12.56 4.78 -1.14
N VAL A 130 11.23 4.72 -0.99
CA VAL A 130 10.45 3.55 -0.59
C VAL A 130 10.28 2.61 -1.79
N GLY A 131 10.64 3.08 -2.99
CA GLY A 131 10.90 2.20 -4.14
C GLY A 131 12.28 1.50 -4.14
N GLN A 132 13.17 1.79 -3.19
CA GLN A 132 14.51 1.18 -3.09
C GLN A 132 14.70 0.28 -1.86
N LEU A 133 13.68 0.14 -0.99
CA LEU A 133 13.74 -0.72 0.20
C LEU A 133 12.62 -1.78 0.26
N LEU A 134 11.91 -1.96 -0.85
CA LEU A 134 11.08 -3.14 -1.17
C LEU A 134 11.78 -3.94 -2.27
#